data_AF-A0A816D9N6-F1
#
_entry.id   AF-A0A816D9N6-F1
#
_cell.length_a   1.000
_cell.length_b   1.000
_cell.length_c   1.000
_cell.angle_alpha   90.00
_cell.angle_beta   90.00
_cell.angle_gamma   90.00
#
_symmetry.space_group_name_H-M   'P 1'
#
loop_
_entity.id
_entity.type
_entity.pdbx_description
1 polymer ?
#
loop_
_entity_poly.entity_id
_entity_poly.type
_entity_poly.pdbx_seq_one_letter_code
_entity_poly.pdbx_strand_id
1 'polypeptide(L)'
;MEENQTRRALLIVDLQQDFVSPNGPFKDKYVKIDHIVSHLNNVLPRFRDSNGIVVWIKANYKNDQIEFKSLARPEGKQYENIPMNDTFLSGTHRSFPLCVIGTDGERFPPEVISLIKSEEDFIVTKTYYSAFTNTNLVDILKNVSEVHICGLVTNVCVQATTIDAFFHGYKVFVWIDCLGYRNEVSHRTALKKIRRWYATTIMSNQFNDQQAITTDSAILKPVLYFVNGSIPSWRVMMALYEKDIDFEGKRLEIMTKPKQTQSVEFLAINPRGLTPTFVDKDGTIIAESLAILHYLEEYYPSARSLLPVEKAKHVQVLQRVQESQNLVDIYESLETIVFETLEYEQPSHKNSILEILEKINEELAFWEMYLTKNTFIACDQFTLADCAFYPVIASLIHRGLDINIFSRLKEYVNMIKMKPAAINSHPSDWTDKDEKINIFKVVNQIIIDCNNKAV
;
A
#
# COMPACT_ATOMS: atom_id res chain seq x y z
N MET A 1 4.05 -4.66 -49.26
CA MET A 1 4.34 -5.58 -48.15
C MET A 1 3.25 -5.33 -47.13
N GLU A 2 2.27 -6.23 -47.04
CA GLU A 2 1.21 -6.16 -46.01
C GLU A 2 1.90 -6.17 -44.64
N GLU A 3 1.66 -5.15 -43.82
CA GLU A 3 2.04 -5.19 -42.42
C GLU A 3 1.34 -6.41 -41.79
N ASN A 4 2.12 -7.39 -41.33
CA ASN A 4 1.63 -8.55 -40.60
C ASN A 4 0.90 -8.06 -39.34
N GLN A 5 -0.41 -7.89 -39.43
CA GLN A 5 -1.25 -7.47 -38.33
C GLN A 5 -1.29 -8.62 -37.32
N THR A 6 -0.50 -8.52 -36.26
CA THR A 6 -0.42 -9.57 -35.23
C THR A 6 -1.74 -9.70 -34.50
N ARG A 7 -2.18 -10.94 -34.23
CA ARG A 7 -3.48 -11.22 -33.60
C ARG A 7 -3.37 -11.22 -32.08
N ARG A 8 -4.52 -11.15 -31.42
CA ARG A 8 -4.68 -11.27 -29.97
C ARG A 8 -5.37 -12.57 -29.64
N ALA A 9 -5.04 -13.17 -28.50
CA ALA A 9 -5.75 -14.35 -28.00
C ALA A 9 -6.25 -14.14 -26.57
N LEU A 10 -7.38 -14.76 -26.23
CA LEU A 10 -7.91 -14.85 -24.88
C LEU A 10 -7.86 -16.31 -24.41
N LEU A 11 -7.16 -16.55 -23.32
CA LEU A 11 -7.04 -17.84 -22.65
C LEU A 11 -7.98 -17.88 -21.44
N ILE A 12 -8.99 -18.75 -21.48
CA ILE A 12 -9.99 -18.91 -20.41
C ILE A 12 -9.72 -20.21 -19.67
N VAL A 13 -9.25 -20.12 -18.43
CA VAL A 13 -8.64 -21.25 -17.70
C VAL A 13 -9.60 -21.86 -16.67
N ASP A 14 -9.84 -23.17 -16.80
CA ASP A 14 -10.40 -24.06 -15.78
C ASP A 14 -11.83 -23.72 -15.30
N LEU A 15 -12.77 -23.45 -16.23
CA LEU A 15 -14.22 -23.25 -15.93
C LEU A 15 -15.04 -24.56 -16.07
N GLN A 16 -14.52 -25.67 -15.55
CA GLN A 16 -15.15 -27.01 -15.66
C GLN A 16 -16.11 -27.34 -14.51
N GLN A 17 -16.94 -28.36 -14.70
CA GLN A 17 -18.01 -28.79 -13.80
C GLN A 17 -17.55 -28.93 -12.34
N ASP A 18 -16.39 -29.55 -12.10
CA ASP A 18 -15.87 -29.74 -10.74
C ASP A 18 -15.61 -28.44 -10.00
N PHE A 19 -15.39 -27.36 -10.75
CA PHE A 19 -15.02 -26.07 -10.21
C PHE A 19 -16.21 -25.12 -10.06
N VAL A 20 -17.05 -25.03 -11.09
CA VAL A 20 -18.05 -23.96 -11.21
C VAL A 20 -19.48 -24.43 -11.03
N SER A 21 -19.74 -25.75 -11.08
CA SER A 21 -21.11 -26.27 -10.95
C SER A 21 -21.70 -25.92 -9.57
N PRO A 22 -22.98 -25.49 -9.48
CA PRO A 22 -23.68 -25.26 -8.22
C PRO A 22 -23.73 -26.49 -7.31
N ASN A 23 -23.57 -27.69 -7.88
CA ASN A 23 -23.53 -28.97 -7.16
C ASN A 23 -22.12 -29.59 -7.15
N GLY A 24 -21.10 -28.86 -7.63
CA GLY A 24 -19.73 -29.34 -7.70
C GLY A 24 -19.03 -29.37 -6.34
N PRO A 25 -17.92 -30.13 -6.21
CA PRO A 25 -17.17 -30.29 -4.96
C PRO A 25 -16.55 -28.98 -4.40
N PHE A 26 -16.65 -27.88 -5.15
CA PHE A 26 -16.05 -26.59 -4.82
C PHE A 26 -17.00 -25.39 -4.87
N LYS A 27 -18.31 -25.61 -4.94
CA LYS A 27 -19.33 -24.54 -5.00
C LYS A 27 -19.14 -23.42 -3.96
N ASP A 28 -18.76 -23.78 -2.72
CA ASP A 28 -18.59 -22.84 -1.60
C ASP A 28 -17.12 -22.43 -1.38
N LYS A 29 -16.20 -22.92 -2.22
CA LYS A 29 -14.76 -22.74 -2.03
C LYS A 29 -14.17 -21.64 -2.89
N TYR A 30 -14.85 -21.24 -3.96
CA TYR A 30 -14.37 -20.21 -4.88
C TYR A 30 -15.27 -18.99 -4.84
N VAL A 31 -14.65 -17.83 -4.80
CA VAL A 31 -15.30 -16.53 -4.80
C VAL A 31 -15.44 -16.05 -6.25
N LYS A 32 -16.57 -15.40 -6.56
CA LYS A 32 -16.88 -14.74 -7.86
C LYS A 32 -17.09 -15.64 -9.09
N ILE A 33 -17.43 -16.93 -8.94
CA ILE A 33 -17.70 -17.80 -10.11
C ILE A 33 -18.78 -17.23 -11.04
N ASP A 34 -19.95 -16.85 -10.51
CA ASP A 34 -21.08 -16.33 -11.30
C ASP A 34 -20.74 -15.03 -12.04
N HIS A 35 -19.84 -14.24 -11.47
CA HIS A 35 -19.38 -13.01 -12.09
C HIS A 35 -18.53 -13.31 -13.33
N ILE A 36 -17.68 -14.35 -13.33
CA ILE A 36 -16.80 -14.63 -14.46
C ILE A 36 -17.61 -14.90 -15.74
N VAL A 37 -18.60 -15.80 -15.65
CA VAL A 37 -19.45 -16.18 -16.80
C VAL A 37 -20.23 -14.96 -17.31
N SER A 38 -20.76 -14.13 -16.41
CA SER A 38 -21.49 -12.90 -16.77
C SER A 38 -20.60 -11.89 -17.52
N HIS A 39 -19.38 -11.63 -17.04
CA HIS A 39 -18.45 -10.71 -17.72
C HIS A 39 -18.00 -11.27 -19.07
N LEU A 40 -17.69 -12.58 -19.13
CA LEU A 40 -17.34 -13.25 -20.39
C LEU A 40 -18.46 -13.16 -21.43
N ASN A 41 -19.71 -13.39 -21.04
CA ASN A 41 -20.87 -13.26 -21.93
C ASN A 41 -20.94 -11.87 -22.59
N ASN A 42 -20.59 -10.82 -21.85
CA ASN A 42 -20.63 -9.45 -22.34
C ASN A 42 -19.44 -9.07 -23.24
N VAL A 43 -18.28 -9.68 -23.02
CA VAL A 43 -17.02 -9.25 -23.67
C VAL A 43 -16.62 -10.16 -24.85
N LEU A 44 -16.94 -11.46 -24.81
CA LEU A 44 -16.56 -12.41 -25.84
C LEU A 44 -17.02 -12.04 -27.25
N PRO A 45 -18.27 -11.56 -27.50
CA PRO A 45 -18.67 -11.14 -28.83
C PRO A 45 -17.75 -10.05 -29.39
N ARG A 46 -17.49 -9.00 -28.59
CA ARG A 46 -16.60 -7.89 -28.97
C ARG A 46 -15.16 -8.35 -29.20
N PHE A 47 -14.70 -9.34 -28.43
CA PHE A 47 -13.34 -9.87 -28.58
C PHE A 47 -13.19 -10.61 -29.91
N ARG A 48 -14.16 -11.46 -30.27
CA ARG A 48 -14.22 -12.18 -31.56
C ARG A 48 -14.33 -11.20 -32.73
N ASP A 49 -15.21 -10.20 -32.63
CA ASP A 49 -15.38 -9.15 -33.65
C ASP A 49 -14.09 -8.36 -33.92
N SER A 50 -13.17 -8.32 -32.95
CA SER A 50 -11.85 -7.70 -33.08
C SER A 50 -10.79 -8.61 -33.72
N ASN A 51 -11.21 -9.71 -34.36
CA ASN A 51 -10.38 -10.78 -34.91
C ASN A 51 -9.49 -11.47 -33.84
N GLY A 52 -9.99 -11.49 -32.60
CA GLY A 52 -9.33 -12.12 -31.46
C GLY A 52 -9.64 -13.62 -31.39
N ILE A 53 -8.63 -14.43 -31.07
CA ILE A 53 -8.74 -15.88 -30.94
C ILE A 53 -9.17 -16.22 -29.51
N VAL A 54 -10.22 -17.01 -29.32
CA VAL A 54 -10.63 -17.48 -27.99
C VAL A 54 -10.18 -18.93 -27.81
N VAL A 55 -9.50 -19.21 -26.70
CA VAL A 55 -9.01 -20.54 -26.34
C VAL A 55 -9.53 -20.93 -24.95
N TRP A 56 -10.39 -21.93 -24.92
CA TRP A 56 -10.91 -22.53 -23.70
C TRP A 56 -9.96 -23.62 -23.22
N ILE A 57 -9.46 -23.46 -22.01
CA ILE A 57 -8.49 -24.39 -21.43
C ILE A 57 -9.19 -25.20 -20.35
N LYS A 58 -9.16 -26.52 -20.53
CA LYS A 58 -9.67 -27.49 -19.56
C LYS A 58 -8.55 -28.38 -19.03
N ALA A 59 -8.56 -28.68 -17.75
CA ALA A 59 -7.66 -29.63 -17.13
C ALA A 59 -8.25 -31.04 -17.19
N ASN A 60 -7.45 -32.03 -17.56
CA ASN A 60 -7.84 -33.45 -17.52
C ASN A 60 -6.76 -34.22 -16.77
N TYR A 61 -7.15 -34.97 -15.74
CA TYR A 61 -6.21 -35.76 -14.95
C TYR A 61 -6.58 -37.24 -15.01
N LYS A 62 -5.56 -38.11 -15.11
CA LYS A 62 -5.73 -39.55 -14.87
C LYS A 62 -5.72 -39.78 -13.36
N ASN A 63 -6.45 -40.80 -12.88
CA ASN A 63 -6.50 -41.15 -11.45
C ASN A 63 -5.11 -41.37 -10.84
N ASP A 64 -4.13 -41.77 -11.66
CA ASP A 64 -2.81 -42.24 -11.20
C ASP A 64 -1.67 -41.23 -11.50
N GLN A 65 -1.95 -40.15 -12.25
CA GLN A 65 -0.94 -39.18 -12.68
C GLN A 65 -0.96 -37.90 -11.84
N ILE A 66 -0.40 -37.99 -10.63
CA ILE A 66 0.15 -36.82 -9.93
C ILE A 66 1.66 -36.79 -10.23
N GLU A 67 2.05 -36.61 -11.50
CA GLU A 67 3.47 -36.48 -11.83
C GLU A 67 3.97 -35.08 -11.46
N PHE A 68 4.98 -35.04 -10.59
CA PHE A 68 5.62 -33.81 -10.16
C PHE A 68 6.74 -33.43 -11.14
N LYS A 69 6.58 -32.37 -11.94
CA LYS A 69 7.65 -31.74 -12.73
C LYS A 69 7.70 -30.24 -12.46
N SER A 70 8.82 -29.77 -11.90
CA SER A 70 9.11 -28.33 -11.83
C SER A 70 9.40 -27.80 -13.24
N LEU A 71 8.89 -26.61 -13.56
CA LEU A 71 9.28 -25.93 -14.79
C LEU A 71 10.75 -25.50 -14.68
N ALA A 72 11.54 -25.80 -15.71
CA ALA A 72 12.92 -25.32 -15.82
C ALA A 72 12.92 -23.84 -16.26
N ARG A 73 13.84 -23.04 -15.71
CA ARG A 73 14.03 -21.64 -16.11
C ARG A 73 14.55 -21.59 -17.56
N PRO A 74 13.95 -20.78 -18.47
CA PRO A 74 14.53 -20.54 -19.78
C PRO A 74 15.94 -19.93 -19.71
N GLU A 75 16.82 -20.29 -20.63
CA GLU A 75 18.17 -19.74 -20.69
C GLU A 75 18.16 -18.26 -21.14
N GLY A 76 18.96 -17.40 -20.48
CA GLY A 76 19.13 -15.99 -20.86
C GLY A 76 19.27 -15.04 -19.65
N LYS A 77 20.17 -14.05 -19.76
CA LYS A 77 20.47 -13.08 -18.67
C LYS A 77 19.24 -12.30 -18.19
N GLN A 78 18.27 -12.03 -19.08
CA GLN A 78 17.03 -11.35 -18.72
C GLN A 78 16.12 -12.14 -17.76
N TYR A 79 16.38 -13.45 -17.60
CA TYR A 79 15.55 -14.35 -16.80
C TYR A 79 16.22 -14.77 -15.48
N GLU A 80 17.48 -14.37 -15.25
CA GLU A 80 18.32 -14.81 -14.13
C GLU A 80 17.80 -14.32 -12.76
N ASN A 81 17.22 -13.12 -12.74
CA ASN A 81 16.74 -12.46 -11.51
C ASN A 81 15.23 -12.64 -11.26
N ILE A 82 14.53 -13.42 -12.07
CA ILE A 82 13.09 -13.65 -11.89
C ILE A 82 12.86 -14.73 -10.81
N PRO A 83 12.15 -14.43 -9.70
CA PRO A 83 11.98 -15.36 -8.58
C PRO A 83 11.26 -16.67 -8.97
N MET A 84 11.96 -17.80 -8.86
CA MET A 84 11.39 -19.15 -8.84
C MET A 84 11.01 -19.49 -7.39
N ASN A 85 9.73 -19.38 -7.04
CA ASN A 85 9.22 -19.76 -5.73
C ASN A 85 8.32 -20.99 -5.88
N ASP A 86 7.94 -21.62 -4.77
CA ASP A 86 7.11 -22.84 -4.62
C ASP A 86 5.78 -22.89 -5.40
N THR A 87 5.46 -21.87 -6.19
CA THR A 87 4.34 -21.82 -7.14
C THR A 87 4.52 -22.75 -8.35
N PHE A 88 5.67 -23.41 -8.51
CA PHE A 88 5.96 -24.43 -9.53
C PHE A 88 5.57 -25.85 -9.10
N LEU A 89 4.71 -26.00 -8.11
CA LEU A 89 4.14 -27.28 -7.71
C LEU A 89 3.22 -27.83 -8.79
N SER A 90 3.71 -28.69 -9.65
CA SER A 90 2.91 -29.71 -10.32
C SER A 90 2.18 -30.58 -9.29
N GLY A 91 0.85 -30.59 -9.28
CA GLY A 91 0.08 -31.56 -8.52
C GLY A 91 -1.33 -31.08 -8.19
N THR A 92 -2.35 -31.84 -8.58
CA THR A 92 -3.72 -31.61 -8.14
C THR A 92 -3.90 -31.92 -6.65
N HIS A 93 -5.05 -31.51 -6.11
CA HIS A 93 -5.41 -31.57 -4.70
C HIS A 93 -5.06 -32.93 -4.05
N ARG A 94 -4.30 -32.91 -2.94
CA ARG A 94 -3.86 -34.12 -2.20
C ARG A 94 -4.98 -34.98 -1.60
N SER A 95 -6.25 -34.58 -1.73
CA SER A 95 -7.36 -35.16 -0.97
C SER A 95 -8.47 -35.75 -1.83
N PHE A 96 -8.68 -35.29 -3.07
CA PHE A 96 -9.74 -35.78 -3.97
C PHE A 96 -9.32 -35.58 -5.43
N PRO A 97 -9.61 -36.54 -6.33
CA PRO A 97 -9.32 -36.41 -7.75
C PRO A 97 -10.28 -35.40 -8.40
N LEU A 98 -9.77 -34.57 -9.31
CA LEU A 98 -10.54 -33.55 -10.02
C LEU A 98 -10.34 -33.64 -11.51
N CYS A 99 -11.37 -33.24 -12.25
CA CYS A 99 -11.44 -33.26 -13.70
C CYS A 99 -10.93 -34.58 -14.26
N VAL A 100 -11.42 -35.67 -13.67
CA VAL A 100 -11.00 -37.02 -14.03
C VAL A 100 -11.54 -37.35 -15.41
N ILE A 101 -10.69 -37.88 -16.28
CA ILE A 101 -11.07 -38.27 -17.63
C ILE A 101 -12.25 -39.25 -17.59
N GLY A 102 -13.29 -38.97 -18.35
CA GLY A 102 -14.51 -39.79 -18.45
C GLY A 102 -15.58 -39.50 -17.40
N THR A 103 -15.31 -38.60 -16.45
CA THR A 103 -16.30 -38.14 -15.45
C THR A 103 -17.00 -36.85 -15.89
N ASP A 104 -18.16 -36.54 -15.32
CA ASP A 104 -18.81 -35.24 -15.59
C ASP A 104 -17.96 -34.05 -15.11
N GLY A 105 -17.08 -34.26 -14.12
CA GLY A 105 -16.17 -33.25 -13.56
C GLY A 105 -15.25 -32.56 -14.58
N GLU A 106 -14.88 -33.27 -15.66
CA GLU A 106 -14.00 -32.73 -16.71
C GLU A 106 -14.72 -31.83 -17.73
N ARG A 107 -16.06 -31.85 -17.76
CA ARG A 107 -16.85 -31.17 -18.79
C ARG A 107 -17.03 -29.69 -18.44
N PHE A 108 -17.33 -28.88 -19.44
CA PHE A 108 -17.82 -27.51 -19.19
C PHE A 108 -19.30 -27.58 -18.80
N PRO A 109 -19.76 -26.76 -17.84
CA PRO A 109 -21.18 -26.70 -17.51
C PRO A 109 -22.00 -26.02 -18.61
N PRO A 110 -23.34 -26.19 -18.64
CA PRO A 110 -24.20 -25.61 -19.67
C PRO A 110 -24.03 -24.09 -19.88
N GLU A 111 -23.83 -23.34 -18.80
CA GLU A 111 -23.62 -21.89 -18.81
C GLU A 111 -22.29 -21.46 -19.43
N VAL A 112 -21.28 -22.34 -19.44
CA VAL A 112 -20.01 -22.11 -20.14
C VAL A 112 -20.12 -22.60 -21.58
N ILE A 113 -20.74 -23.76 -21.81
CA ILE A 113 -20.99 -24.31 -23.16
C ILE A 113 -21.72 -23.30 -24.05
N SER A 114 -22.70 -22.57 -23.50
CA SER A 114 -23.46 -21.55 -24.24
C SER A 114 -22.59 -20.38 -24.75
N LEU A 115 -21.42 -20.16 -24.14
CA LEU A 115 -20.47 -19.11 -24.54
C LEU A 115 -19.47 -19.58 -25.60
N ILE A 116 -19.28 -20.90 -25.76
CA ILE A 116 -18.31 -21.49 -26.70
C ILE A 116 -18.90 -21.47 -28.12
N LYS A 117 -18.13 -20.95 -29.08
CA LYS A 117 -18.45 -21.01 -30.50
C LYS A 117 -17.57 -22.06 -31.16
N SER A 118 -18.08 -23.29 -31.32
CA SER A 118 -17.28 -24.45 -31.76
C SER A 118 -16.56 -24.28 -33.11
N GLU A 119 -17.09 -23.44 -34.00
CA GLU A 119 -16.51 -23.16 -35.31
C GLU A 119 -15.43 -22.05 -35.28
N GLU A 120 -15.34 -21.28 -34.18
CA GLU A 120 -14.48 -20.10 -34.06
C GLU A 120 -13.45 -20.22 -32.91
N ASP A 121 -13.79 -20.92 -31.85
CA ASP A 121 -12.99 -21.07 -30.63
C ASP A 121 -12.16 -22.36 -30.64
N PHE A 122 -11.05 -22.35 -29.92
CA PHE A 122 -10.25 -23.54 -29.66
C PHE A 122 -10.52 -24.10 -28.26
N ILE A 123 -10.43 -25.42 -28.11
CA ILE A 123 -10.42 -26.09 -26.80
C ILE A 123 -9.08 -26.80 -26.63
N VAL A 124 -8.33 -26.43 -25.60
CA VAL A 124 -7.05 -27.04 -25.23
C VAL A 124 -7.21 -27.82 -23.93
N THR A 125 -6.69 -29.05 -23.93
CA THR A 125 -6.68 -29.89 -22.73
C THR A 125 -5.28 -29.90 -22.12
N LYS A 126 -5.17 -29.58 -20.83
CA LYS A 126 -3.91 -29.58 -20.07
C LYS A 126 -3.90 -30.64 -18.97
N THR A 127 -2.71 -31.13 -18.63
CA THR A 127 -2.46 -32.04 -17.50
C THR A 127 -1.60 -31.38 -16.41
N TYR A 128 -1.27 -30.10 -16.58
CA TYR A 128 -0.44 -29.28 -15.68
C TYR A 128 -1.18 -28.00 -15.27
N TYR A 129 -0.59 -27.21 -14.38
CA TYR A 129 -1.14 -25.90 -14.02
C TYR A 129 -1.06 -24.90 -15.16
N SER A 130 0.08 -24.81 -15.84
CA SER A 130 0.22 -23.98 -17.03
C SER A 130 -0.44 -24.63 -18.24
N ALA A 131 -1.16 -23.84 -19.02
CA ALA A 131 -1.76 -24.28 -20.27
C ALA A 131 -0.74 -24.52 -21.40
N PHE A 132 0.50 -24.02 -21.27
CA PHE A 132 1.56 -24.19 -22.27
C PHE A 132 2.29 -25.53 -22.13
N THR A 133 2.27 -26.13 -20.94
CA THR A 133 3.03 -27.35 -20.67
C THR A 133 2.37 -28.56 -21.31
N ASN A 134 3.08 -29.20 -22.24
CA ASN A 134 2.65 -30.42 -22.95
C ASN A 134 1.30 -30.30 -23.67
N THR A 135 1.04 -29.14 -24.29
CA THR A 135 -0.14 -28.91 -25.13
C THR A 135 0.28 -28.37 -26.51
N ASN A 136 -0.67 -28.32 -27.44
CA ASN A 136 -0.50 -27.67 -28.74
C ASN A 136 -0.80 -26.15 -28.70
N LEU A 137 -0.83 -25.54 -27.51
CA LEU A 137 -1.21 -24.13 -27.36
C LEU A 137 -0.27 -23.18 -28.12
N VAL A 138 1.04 -23.47 -28.13
CA VAL A 138 2.02 -22.66 -28.88
C VAL A 138 1.71 -22.66 -30.38
N ASP A 139 1.29 -23.81 -30.94
CA ASP A 139 0.93 -23.92 -32.36
C ASP A 139 -0.33 -23.12 -32.70
N ILE A 140 -1.32 -23.12 -31.80
CA ILE A 140 -2.55 -22.32 -31.92
C ILE A 140 -2.21 -20.83 -31.90
N LEU A 141 -1.24 -20.43 -31.07
CA LEU A 141 -0.84 -19.03 -30.85
C LEU A 141 0.28 -18.54 -31.78
N LYS A 142 0.69 -19.31 -32.79
CA LYS A 142 1.86 -19.01 -33.66
C LYS A 142 1.88 -17.62 -34.30
N ASN A 143 0.71 -17.00 -34.51
CA ASN A 143 0.55 -15.67 -35.12
C ASN A 143 -0.04 -14.62 -34.15
N VAL A 144 0.07 -14.89 -32.85
CA VAL A 144 -0.45 -14.04 -31.77
C VAL A 144 0.72 -13.29 -31.12
N SER A 145 0.58 -11.99 -30.93
CA SER A 145 1.57 -11.18 -30.19
C SER A 145 1.11 -10.81 -28.79
N GLU A 146 -0.21 -10.73 -28.57
CA GLU A 146 -0.80 -10.35 -27.28
C GLU A 146 -1.72 -11.46 -26.77
N VAL A 147 -1.53 -11.83 -25.50
CA VAL A 147 -2.31 -12.87 -24.83
C VAL A 147 -3.01 -12.28 -23.62
N HIS A 148 -4.33 -12.35 -23.63
CA HIS A 148 -5.20 -12.05 -22.50
C HIS A 148 -5.51 -13.35 -21.75
N ILE A 149 -5.51 -13.30 -20.42
CA ILE A 149 -5.70 -14.49 -19.57
C ILE A 149 -6.72 -14.18 -18.49
N CYS A 150 -7.66 -15.11 -18.31
CA CYS A 150 -8.62 -15.09 -17.22
C CYS A 150 -8.95 -16.53 -16.78
N GLY A 151 -9.74 -16.70 -15.71
CA GLY A 151 -10.15 -18.03 -15.27
C GLY A 151 -10.26 -18.19 -13.77
N LEU A 152 -10.37 -19.44 -13.34
CA LEU A 152 -10.85 -19.74 -12.00
C LEU A 152 -9.84 -19.49 -10.88
N VAL A 153 -8.62 -20.02 -10.91
CA VAL A 153 -7.73 -19.95 -9.74
C VAL A 153 -6.55 -19.04 -10.00
N THR A 154 -6.68 -17.79 -9.54
CA THR A 154 -5.68 -16.73 -9.78
C THR A 154 -4.26 -17.16 -9.41
N ASN A 155 -4.04 -17.66 -8.18
CA ASN A 155 -2.72 -17.96 -7.64
C ASN A 155 -2.17 -19.35 -8.01
N VAL A 156 -2.83 -20.04 -8.94
CA VAL A 156 -2.46 -21.40 -9.39
C VAL A 156 -2.39 -21.40 -10.92
N CYS A 157 -3.38 -21.96 -11.62
CA CYS A 157 -3.34 -22.18 -13.07
C CYS A 157 -3.28 -20.88 -13.89
N VAL A 158 -3.97 -19.83 -13.45
CA VAL A 158 -3.92 -18.50 -14.11
C VAL A 158 -2.51 -17.92 -14.01
N GLN A 159 -1.93 -17.90 -12.80
CA GLN A 159 -0.58 -17.41 -12.58
C GLN A 159 0.46 -18.24 -13.34
N ALA A 160 0.38 -19.56 -13.31
CA ALA A 160 1.31 -20.43 -14.04
C ALA A 160 1.25 -20.18 -15.55
N THR A 161 0.03 -20.10 -16.12
CA THR A 161 -0.19 -19.81 -17.54
C THR A 161 0.30 -18.39 -17.90
N THR A 162 0.13 -17.43 -17.00
CA THR A 162 0.61 -16.04 -17.18
C THR A 162 2.12 -15.96 -17.24
N ILE A 163 2.80 -16.66 -16.33
CA ILE A 163 4.26 -16.73 -16.29
C ILE A 163 4.79 -17.39 -17.56
N ASP A 164 4.22 -18.51 -17.98
CA ASP A 164 4.65 -19.18 -19.20
C ASP A 164 4.38 -18.33 -20.44
N ALA A 165 3.22 -17.68 -20.55
CA ALA A 165 2.95 -16.78 -21.67
C ALA A 165 4.02 -15.67 -21.77
N PHE A 166 4.41 -15.08 -20.64
CA PHE A 166 5.47 -14.09 -20.60
C PHE A 166 6.81 -14.66 -21.10
N PHE A 167 7.19 -15.85 -20.62
CA PHE A 167 8.44 -16.49 -21.05
C PHE A 167 8.44 -16.97 -22.50
N HIS A 168 7.27 -17.20 -23.10
CA HIS A 168 7.13 -17.45 -24.54
C HIS A 168 7.15 -16.15 -25.37
N GLY A 169 7.32 -14.99 -24.74
CA GLY A 169 7.52 -13.71 -25.42
C GLY A 169 6.23 -12.95 -25.78
N TYR A 170 5.07 -13.38 -25.29
CA TYR A 170 3.83 -12.65 -25.53
C TYR A 170 3.75 -11.38 -24.69
N LYS A 171 3.08 -10.35 -25.21
CA LYS A 171 2.59 -9.25 -24.39
C LYS A 171 1.38 -9.73 -23.61
N VAL A 172 1.52 -9.87 -22.29
CA VAL A 172 0.50 -10.54 -21.47
C VAL A 172 -0.40 -9.55 -20.76
N PHE A 173 -1.70 -9.82 -20.83
CA PHE A 173 -2.76 -9.12 -20.11
C PHE A 173 -3.55 -10.08 -19.22
N VAL A 174 -3.95 -9.66 -18.02
CA VAL A 174 -4.80 -10.46 -17.13
C VAL A 174 -6.08 -9.69 -16.79
N TRP A 175 -7.24 -10.30 -17.03
CA TRP A 175 -8.56 -9.68 -16.80
C TRP A 175 -9.03 -9.88 -15.36
N ILE A 176 -8.90 -8.86 -14.52
CA ILE A 176 -9.06 -8.98 -13.05
C ILE A 176 -10.51 -9.16 -12.59
N ASP A 177 -11.47 -8.72 -13.38
CA ASP A 177 -12.91 -8.92 -13.20
C ASP A 177 -13.36 -10.32 -13.64
N CYS A 178 -12.51 -11.05 -14.38
CA CYS A 178 -12.74 -12.44 -14.82
C CYS A 178 -11.84 -13.44 -14.08
N LEU A 179 -11.54 -13.17 -12.79
CA LEU A 179 -10.73 -14.04 -11.93
C LEU A 179 -11.51 -14.59 -10.74
N GLY A 180 -11.39 -15.89 -10.51
CA GLY A 180 -11.79 -16.52 -9.26
C GLY A 180 -10.61 -16.73 -8.30
N TYR A 181 -10.92 -17.10 -7.06
CA TYR A 181 -9.94 -17.49 -6.06
C TYR A 181 -10.60 -18.17 -4.84
N ARG A 182 -9.81 -18.89 -4.05
CA ARG A 182 -10.26 -19.53 -2.79
C ARG A 182 -9.94 -18.73 -1.54
N ASN A 183 -8.86 -17.96 -1.59
CA ASN A 183 -8.34 -17.19 -0.49
C ASN A 183 -7.90 -15.83 -1.03
N GLU A 184 -8.42 -14.77 -0.42
CA GLU A 184 -8.20 -13.41 -0.88
C GLU A 184 -6.72 -12.98 -0.75
N VAL A 185 -6.04 -13.41 0.32
CA VAL A 185 -4.61 -13.11 0.51
C VAL A 185 -3.77 -13.74 -0.61
N SER A 186 -3.99 -15.03 -0.91
CA SER A 186 -3.29 -15.72 -2.00
C SER A 186 -3.58 -15.08 -3.36
N HIS A 187 -4.83 -14.68 -3.62
CA HIS A 187 -5.22 -13.95 -4.82
C HIS A 187 -4.46 -12.63 -4.97
N ARG A 188 -4.46 -11.81 -3.90
CA ARG A 188 -3.77 -10.51 -3.90
C ARG A 188 -2.25 -10.66 -4.07
N THR A 189 -1.64 -11.65 -3.41
CA THR A 189 -0.21 -11.95 -3.56
C THR A 189 0.14 -12.38 -4.98
N ALA A 190 -0.69 -13.22 -5.61
CA ALA A 190 -0.49 -13.61 -7.00
C ALA A 190 -0.64 -12.44 -7.96
N LEU A 191 -1.65 -11.59 -7.80
CA LEU A 191 -1.82 -10.37 -8.61
C LEU A 191 -0.63 -9.41 -8.44
N LYS A 192 -0.11 -9.24 -7.23
CA LYS A 192 1.12 -8.46 -6.99
C LYS A 192 2.29 -9.02 -7.80
N LYS A 193 2.49 -10.34 -7.78
CA LYS A 193 3.59 -10.98 -8.55
C LYS A 193 3.39 -10.85 -10.06
N ILE A 194 2.16 -11.08 -10.55
CA ILE A 194 1.78 -10.93 -11.96
C ILE A 194 2.05 -9.51 -12.46
N ARG A 195 1.53 -8.49 -11.75
CA ARG A 195 1.67 -7.07 -12.12
C ARG A 195 3.11 -6.60 -12.12
N ARG A 196 3.90 -7.07 -11.15
CA ARG A 196 5.27 -6.61 -10.98
C ARG A 196 6.21 -7.12 -12.07
N TRP A 197 5.98 -8.33 -12.57
CA TRP A 197 6.99 -9.03 -13.38
C TRP A 197 6.51 -9.59 -14.71
N TYR A 198 5.22 -9.94 -14.87
CA TYR A 198 4.80 -10.85 -15.96
C TYR A 198 3.70 -10.30 -16.87
N ALA A 199 2.76 -9.51 -16.37
CA ALA A 199 1.63 -9.07 -17.18
C ALA A 199 1.04 -7.73 -16.73
N THR A 200 0.41 -7.03 -17.67
CA THR A 200 -0.46 -5.89 -17.37
C THR A 200 -1.83 -6.41 -16.92
N THR A 201 -2.37 -5.92 -15.81
CA THR A 201 -3.75 -6.28 -15.42
C THR A 201 -4.74 -5.23 -15.87
N ILE A 202 -5.86 -5.64 -16.47
CA ILE A 202 -6.90 -4.75 -16.99
C ILE A 202 -8.30 -5.26 -16.60
N MET A 203 -9.33 -4.42 -16.73
CA MET A 203 -10.71 -4.91 -16.77
C MET A 203 -11.01 -5.53 -18.13
N SER A 204 -11.86 -6.55 -18.17
CA SER A 204 -12.17 -7.29 -19.39
C SER A 204 -12.73 -6.39 -20.50
N ASN A 205 -13.48 -5.33 -20.16
CA ASN A 205 -14.05 -4.39 -21.12
C ASN A 205 -13.04 -3.41 -21.77
N GLN A 206 -11.80 -3.36 -21.29
CA GLN A 206 -10.73 -2.44 -21.74
C GLN A 206 -9.78 -3.05 -22.78
N PHE A 207 -10.03 -4.28 -23.23
CA PHE A 207 -9.09 -5.01 -24.10
C PHE A 207 -8.80 -4.34 -25.47
N ASN A 208 -9.61 -3.36 -25.90
CA ASN A 208 -9.48 -2.65 -27.18
C ASN A 208 -8.96 -1.22 -27.08
N ASP A 209 -8.74 -0.68 -25.87
CA ASP A 209 -8.25 0.67 -25.73
C ASP A 209 -6.72 0.69 -25.96
N GLN A 210 -6.30 1.27 -27.10
CA GLN A 210 -4.88 1.41 -27.48
C GLN A 210 -4.12 2.42 -26.61
N GLN A 211 -4.84 3.25 -25.87
CA GLN A 211 -4.31 3.76 -24.62
C GLN A 211 -4.44 2.59 -23.65
N ALA A 212 -3.32 1.92 -23.35
CA ALA A 212 -3.22 1.20 -22.10
C ALA A 212 -3.50 2.24 -21.02
N ILE A 213 -4.77 2.37 -20.67
CA ILE A 213 -5.19 2.92 -19.41
C ILE A 213 -4.55 1.92 -18.45
N THR A 214 -3.36 2.27 -17.94
CA THR A 214 -3.01 1.95 -16.57
C THR A 214 -4.24 2.36 -15.80
N THR A 215 -5.14 1.40 -15.58
CA THR A 215 -6.20 1.60 -14.63
C THR A 215 -5.43 1.75 -13.34
N ASP A 216 -5.20 3.01 -13.00
CA ASP A 216 -5.46 3.46 -11.67
C ASP A 216 -6.85 2.91 -11.28
N SER A 217 -6.91 1.64 -10.88
CA SER A 217 -7.04 1.30 -9.48
C SER A 217 -8.34 1.80 -8.80
N ALA A 218 -8.96 1.00 -7.94
CA ALA A 218 -8.76 1.36 -6.54
C ALA A 218 -7.26 1.42 -6.27
N ILE A 219 -6.65 2.63 -6.27
CA ILE A 219 -5.20 2.79 -5.96
C ILE A 219 -5.24 2.18 -4.58
N LEU A 220 -4.54 1.07 -4.39
CA LEU A 220 -4.22 0.68 -3.02
C LEU A 220 -3.38 1.86 -2.56
N LYS A 221 -4.06 2.83 -1.97
CA LYS A 221 -3.44 4.01 -1.43
C LYS A 221 -2.63 3.47 -0.26
N PRO A 222 -1.41 3.96 -0.06
CA PRO A 222 -0.80 3.72 1.22
C PRO A 222 -1.78 4.17 2.30
N VAL A 223 -1.87 3.38 3.37
CA VAL A 223 -2.76 3.67 4.48
C VAL A 223 -1.92 4.26 5.60
N LEU A 224 -2.28 5.45 6.05
CA LEU A 224 -1.71 6.04 7.26
C LEU A 224 -2.70 5.85 8.41
N TYR A 225 -2.36 5.00 9.37
CA TYR A 225 -3.06 4.95 10.65
C TYR A 225 -2.50 6.05 11.56
N PHE A 226 -3.37 6.95 12.02
CA PHE A 226 -2.95 8.15 12.74
C PHE A 226 -3.86 8.49 13.92
N VAL A 227 -3.34 9.27 14.87
CA VAL A 227 -4.14 9.89 15.93
C VAL A 227 -4.17 11.40 15.67
N ASN A 228 -5.36 12.00 15.73
CA ASN A 228 -5.53 13.44 15.52
C ASN A 228 -4.82 14.22 16.63
N GLY A 229 -4.00 15.22 16.27
CA GLY A 229 -3.21 16.02 17.22
C GLY A 229 -1.95 15.33 17.77
N SER A 230 -1.62 14.11 17.32
CA SER A 230 -0.36 13.44 17.64
C SER A 230 0.79 14.03 16.82
N ILE A 231 1.82 14.56 17.49
CA ILE A 231 3.05 15.08 16.86
C ILE A 231 3.63 14.10 15.83
N PRO A 232 3.91 12.82 16.17
CA PRO A 232 4.51 11.90 15.20
C PRO A 232 3.59 11.60 14.02
N SER A 233 2.26 11.57 14.22
CA SER A 233 1.30 11.43 13.11
C SER A 233 1.33 12.64 12.16
N TRP A 234 1.40 13.84 12.73
CA TRP A 234 1.41 15.08 11.97
C TRP A 234 2.70 15.25 11.14
N ARG A 235 3.86 14.81 11.66
CA ARG A 235 5.12 14.75 10.88
C ARG A 235 4.92 14.05 9.53
N VAL A 236 4.30 12.87 9.55
CA VAL A 236 4.08 12.06 8.35
C VAL A 236 3.05 12.69 7.42
N MET A 237 1.96 13.23 7.95
CA MET A 237 0.94 13.92 7.14
C MET A 237 1.52 15.12 6.39
N MET A 238 2.38 15.93 7.04
CA MET A 238 3.06 17.03 6.36
C MET A 238 3.88 16.55 5.16
N ALA A 239 4.65 15.48 5.31
CA ALA A 239 5.47 14.95 4.22
C ALA A 239 4.62 14.36 3.08
N LEU A 240 3.53 13.65 3.40
CA LEU A 240 2.61 13.11 2.39
C LEU A 240 1.99 14.23 1.54
N TYR A 241 1.51 15.31 2.17
CA TYR A 241 0.94 16.43 1.43
C TYR A 241 1.98 17.25 0.66
N GLU A 242 3.17 17.50 1.22
CA GLU A 242 4.21 18.26 0.51
C GLU A 242 4.74 17.48 -0.70
N LYS A 243 4.76 16.14 -0.64
CA LYS A 243 5.16 15.25 -1.73
C LYS A 243 4.03 14.89 -2.70
N ASP A 244 2.82 15.42 -2.47
CA ASP A 244 1.62 15.13 -3.25
C ASP A 244 1.32 13.61 -3.38
N ILE A 245 1.50 12.89 -2.27
CA ILE A 245 1.26 11.45 -2.21
C ILE A 245 -0.20 11.23 -1.84
N ASP A 246 -0.98 10.63 -2.74
CA ASP A 246 -2.36 10.23 -2.45
C ASP A 246 -2.40 9.03 -1.49
N PHE A 247 -3.04 9.18 -0.33
CA PHE A 247 -3.07 8.20 0.75
C PHE A 247 -4.47 8.05 1.39
N GLU A 248 -4.72 6.92 2.04
CA GLU A 248 -5.91 6.70 2.88
C GLU A 248 -5.56 6.97 4.34
N GLY A 249 -6.14 8.01 4.95
CA GLY A 249 -5.98 8.28 6.37
C GLY A 249 -6.98 7.51 7.22
N LYS A 250 -6.51 6.63 8.12
CA LYS A 250 -7.33 5.94 9.12
C LYS A 250 -7.07 6.52 10.51
N ARG A 251 -7.99 7.39 10.95
CA ARG A 251 -7.96 7.96 12.29
C ARG A 251 -8.29 6.87 13.32
N LEU A 252 -7.43 6.74 14.33
CA LEU A 252 -7.66 5.89 15.51
C LEU A 252 -8.05 6.76 16.70
N GLU A 253 -9.11 6.35 17.39
CA GLU A 253 -9.59 7.02 18.59
C GLU A 253 -8.93 6.45 19.86
N ILE A 254 -8.28 7.32 20.64
CA ILE A 254 -7.58 6.95 21.88
C ILE A 254 -8.37 7.28 23.15
N MET A 255 -9.51 7.96 23.01
CA MET A 255 -10.41 8.30 24.12
C MET A 255 -11.47 7.21 24.40
N THR A 256 -11.52 6.17 23.57
CA THR A 256 -12.40 5.01 23.75
C THR A 256 -11.84 4.00 24.76
N LYS A 257 -12.69 3.12 25.29
CA LYS A 257 -12.29 1.98 26.12
C LYS A 257 -12.82 0.67 25.49
N PRO A 258 -11.95 -0.22 24.97
CA PRO A 258 -10.50 -0.06 24.83
C PRO A 258 -10.10 1.02 23.80
N LYS A 259 -8.86 1.52 23.89
CA LYS A 259 -8.29 2.43 22.87
C LYS A 259 -8.25 1.67 21.53
N GLN A 260 -8.60 2.30 20.41
CA GLN A 260 -8.54 1.63 19.12
C GLN A 260 -7.11 1.22 18.73
N THR A 261 -6.10 1.91 19.26
CA THR A 261 -4.69 1.53 19.10
C THR A 261 -4.32 0.22 19.83
N GLN A 262 -5.22 -0.31 20.66
CA GLN A 262 -5.06 -1.57 21.38
C GLN A 262 -6.05 -2.64 20.88
N SER A 263 -6.76 -2.38 19.77
CA SER A 263 -7.67 -3.37 19.18
C SER A 263 -6.87 -4.54 18.61
N VAL A 264 -7.48 -5.73 18.59
CA VAL A 264 -6.86 -6.94 18.04
C VAL A 264 -6.47 -6.73 16.57
N GLU A 265 -7.32 -6.02 15.82
CA GLU A 265 -7.12 -5.72 14.41
C GLU A 265 -5.93 -4.80 14.17
N PHE A 266 -5.75 -3.76 15.00
CA PHE A 266 -4.63 -2.85 14.83
C PHE A 266 -3.31 -3.42 15.37
N LEU A 267 -3.35 -4.17 16.47
CA LEU A 267 -2.16 -4.85 17.01
C LEU A 267 -1.62 -5.92 16.05
N ALA A 268 -2.47 -6.51 15.22
CA ALA A 268 -2.04 -7.39 14.13
C ALA A 268 -1.24 -6.67 13.03
N ILE A 269 -1.37 -5.33 12.92
CA ILE A 269 -0.63 -4.49 11.98
C ILE A 269 0.63 -3.94 12.65
N ASN A 270 0.49 -3.33 13.83
CA ASN A 270 1.61 -2.82 14.63
C ASN A 270 1.53 -3.37 16.06
N PRO A 271 2.37 -4.36 16.43
CA PRO A 271 2.36 -4.97 17.75
C PRO A 271 2.66 -3.99 18.90
N ARG A 272 3.27 -2.83 18.62
CA ARG A 272 3.48 -1.77 19.63
C ARG A 272 2.20 -0.99 19.93
N GLY A 273 1.18 -1.06 19.07
CA GLY A 273 -0.07 -0.32 19.23
C GLY A 273 0.13 1.20 19.24
N LEU A 274 1.10 1.70 18.46
CA LEU A 274 1.44 3.12 18.36
C LEU A 274 1.10 3.68 16.97
N THR A 275 0.98 5.01 16.91
CA THR A 275 0.81 5.76 15.66
C THR A 275 1.92 6.80 15.52
N PRO A 276 2.30 7.17 14.28
CA PRO A 276 1.77 6.69 13.01
C PRO A 276 2.19 5.26 12.67
N THR A 277 1.33 4.56 11.93
CA THR A 277 1.69 3.32 11.23
C THR A 277 1.36 3.51 9.76
N PHE A 278 2.36 3.45 8.89
CA PHE A 278 2.21 3.57 7.45
C PHE A 278 2.23 2.18 6.82
N VAL A 279 1.23 1.87 6.00
CA VAL A 279 1.13 0.63 5.25
C VAL A 279 1.17 0.97 3.77
N ASP A 280 2.25 0.59 3.09
CA ASP A 280 2.43 0.85 1.67
C ASP A 280 1.47 0.00 0.81
N LYS A 281 1.30 0.40 -0.45
CA LYS A 281 0.57 -0.30 -1.51
C LYS A 281 1.02 -1.76 -1.65
N ASP A 282 2.31 -2.02 -1.44
CA ASP A 282 2.89 -3.36 -1.51
C ASP A 282 2.72 -4.18 -0.21
N GLY A 283 2.17 -3.57 0.84
CA GLY A 283 1.95 -4.18 2.16
C GLY A 283 3.12 -4.02 3.13
N THR A 284 4.18 -3.30 2.77
CA THR A 284 5.25 -2.93 3.69
C THR A 284 4.67 -2.08 4.83
N ILE A 285 4.99 -2.45 6.06
CA ILE A 285 4.54 -1.73 7.25
C ILE A 285 5.74 -1.01 7.84
N ILE A 286 5.63 0.31 8.02
CA ILE A 286 6.62 1.15 8.66
C ILE A 286 5.97 1.81 9.87
N ALA A 287 6.65 1.68 11.00
CA ALA A 287 6.38 2.41 12.24
C ALA A 287 7.57 3.34 12.54
N GLU A 288 7.41 4.26 13.49
CA GLU A 288 8.30 5.39 13.77
C GLU A 288 8.22 6.52 12.74
N SER A 289 7.74 7.69 13.18
CA SER A 289 7.48 8.84 12.30
C SER A 289 8.70 9.28 11.49
N LEU A 290 9.88 9.38 12.11
CA LEU A 290 11.10 9.80 11.42
C LEU A 290 11.59 8.75 10.40
N ALA A 291 11.40 7.46 10.68
CA ALA A 291 11.71 6.40 9.71
C ALA A 291 10.76 6.46 8.51
N ILE A 292 9.47 6.73 8.76
CA ILE A 292 8.49 6.93 7.69
C ILE A 292 8.89 8.13 6.80
N LEU A 293 9.37 9.25 7.37
CA LEU A 293 9.85 10.39 6.59
C LEU A 293 10.95 10.00 5.59
N HIS A 294 11.94 9.24 6.04
CA HIS A 294 13.00 8.73 5.17
C HIS A 294 12.49 7.72 4.14
N TYR A 295 11.57 6.83 4.55
CA TYR A 295 10.96 5.87 3.65
C TYR A 295 10.20 6.56 2.51
N LEU A 296 9.42 7.59 2.82
CA LEU A 296 8.70 8.36 1.81
C LEU A 296 9.68 9.06 0.86
N GLU A 297 10.80 9.58 1.35
CA GLU A 297 11.78 10.22 0.49
C GLU A 297 12.48 9.24 -0.47
N GLU A 298 12.83 8.05 0.02
CA GLU A 298 13.53 7.03 -0.76
C GLU A 298 12.61 6.35 -1.79
N TYR A 299 11.37 6.04 -1.40
CA TYR A 299 10.48 5.16 -2.18
C TYR A 299 9.30 5.87 -2.85
N TYR A 300 9.06 7.15 -2.55
CA TYR A 300 8.10 8.01 -3.26
C TYR A 300 8.83 9.19 -3.91
N PRO A 301 9.46 8.98 -5.09
CA PRO A 301 10.11 10.06 -5.80
C PRO A 301 9.09 11.10 -6.24
N SER A 302 9.24 12.32 -5.75
CA SER A 302 8.46 13.50 -6.15
C SER A 302 9.30 14.39 -7.07
N ALA A 303 8.66 15.25 -7.88
CA ALA A 303 9.37 16.21 -8.74
C ALA A 303 10.32 17.13 -7.95
N ARG A 304 10.00 17.37 -6.67
CA ARG A 304 10.86 18.04 -5.70
C ARG A 304 11.17 17.09 -4.54
N SER A 305 12.45 16.74 -4.38
CA SER A 305 12.99 16.01 -3.23
C SER A 305 12.95 16.88 -1.96
N LEU A 306 12.64 16.28 -0.82
CA LEU A 306 12.70 16.94 0.50
C LEU A 306 14.05 16.72 1.21
N LEU A 307 14.99 16.06 0.55
CA LEU A 307 16.34 15.81 1.05
C LEU A 307 17.38 16.24 -0.02
N PRO A 308 17.96 17.43 0.11
CA PRO A 308 18.86 17.98 -0.91
C PRO A 308 20.04 17.05 -1.25
N VAL A 309 20.43 17.03 -2.53
CA VAL A 309 21.57 16.22 -3.01
C VAL A 309 22.91 16.86 -2.62
N GLU A 310 22.94 18.18 -2.42
CA GLU A 310 24.14 18.90 -1.99
C GLU A 310 24.56 18.45 -0.58
N LYS A 311 25.75 17.86 -0.45
CA LYS A 311 26.24 17.25 0.79
C LYS A 311 26.09 18.13 2.03
N ALA A 312 26.43 19.42 1.93
CA ALA A 312 26.37 20.33 3.08
C ALA A 312 24.93 20.49 3.61
N LYS A 313 23.97 20.73 2.71
CA LYS A 313 22.55 20.86 3.05
C LYS A 313 21.95 19.51 3.48
N HIS A 314 22.30 18.44 2.78
CA HIS A 314 21.86 17.08 3.09
C HIS A 314 22.12 16.70 4.55
N VAL A 315 23.36 16.88 5.00
CA VAL A 315 23.76 16.54 6.38
C VAL A 315 23.02 17.39 7.40
N GLN A 316 22.82 18.69 7.13
CA GLN A 316 22.05 19.55 8.02
C GLN A 316 20.58 19.10 8.13
N VAL A 317 19.96 18.68 7.02
CA VAL A 317 18.59 18.15 7.04
C VAL A 317 18.52 16.89 7.89
N LEU A 318 19.39 15.90 7.66
CA LEU A 318 19.40 14.67 8.46
C LEU A 318 19.60 14.95 9.95
N GLN A 319 20.52 15.86 10.28
CA GLN A 319 20.80 16.26 11.66
C GLN A 319 19.58 16.92 12.32
N ARG A 320 18.95 17.90 11.66
CA ARG A 320 17.74 18.57 12.18
C ARG A 320 16.54 17.64 12.30
N VAL A 321 16.38 16.67 11.40
CA VAL A 321 15.32 15.65 11.51
C VAL A 321 15.43 14.89 12.83
N GLN A 322 16.63 14.43 13.19
CA GLN A 322 16.86 13.70 14.44
C GLN A 322 16.82 14.61 15.67
N GLU A 323 17.44 15.78 15.61
CA GLU A 323 17.44 16.75 16.72
C GLU A 323 16.02 17.20 17.11
N SER A 324 15.06 17.17 16.17
CA SER A 324 13.65 17.51 16.48
C SER A 324 13.03 16.65 17.59
N GLN A 325 13.64 15.50 17.90
CA GLN A 325 13.22 14.63 19.00
C GLN A 325 13.63 15.18 20.37
N ASN A 326 14.71 15.96 20.49
CA ASN A 326 15.14 16.56 21.76
C ASN A 326 14.02 17.37 22.42
N LEU A 327 13.36 18.23 21.64
CA LEU A 327 12.25 19.05 22.13
C LEU A 327 11.01 18.21 22.49
N VAL A 328 10.78 17.09 21.79
CA VAL A 328 9.69 16.16 22.13
C VAL A 328 9.97 15.47 23.45
N ASP A 329 11.19 14.97 23.68
CA ASP A 329 11.54 14.23 24.89
C ASP A 329 11.46 15.13 26.14
N ILE A 330 11.91 16.39 26.04
CA ILE A 330 11.76 17.38 27.10
C ILE A 330 10.26 17.66 27.35
N TYR A 331 9.48 17.81 26.29
CA TYR A 331 8.06 18.09 26.38
C TYR A 331 7.24 16.94 26.99
N GLU A 332 7.53 15.69 26.63
CA GLU A 332 6.86 14.51 27.20
C GLU A 332 7.07 14.41 28.71
N SER A 333 8.26 14.80 29.20
CA SER A 333 8.54 14.89 30.64
C SER A 333 7.59 15.88 31.35
N LEU A 334 7.27 17.01 30.72
CA LEU A 334 6.28 17.95 31.24
C LEU A 334 4.87 17.35 31.19
N GLU A 335 4.52 16.67 30.10
CA GLU A 335 3.21 16.05 29.90
C GLU A 335 2.90 14.98 30.97
N THR A 336 3.87 14.11 31.27
CA THR A 336 3.78 13.11 32.33
C THR A 336 3.51 13.74 33.70
N ILE A 337 4.24 14.79 34.08
CA ILE A 337 4.02 15.43 35.39
C ILE A 337 2.61 16.03 35.45
N VAL A 338 2.18 16.75 34.41
CA VAL A 338 0.91 17.49 34.47
C VAL A 338 -0.32 16.57 34.34
N PHE A 339 -0.28 15.54 33.49
CA PHE A 339 -1.46 14.71 33.22
C PHE A 339 -1.44 13.33 33.88
N GLU A 340 -0.26 12.70 34.02
CA GLU A 340 -0.19 11.31 34.49
C GLU A 340 -0.07 11.21 36.01
N THR A 341 0.62 12.16 36.65
CA THR A 341 0.76 12.14 38.12
C THR A 341 -0.48 12.66 38.84
N LEU A 342 -1.25 13.56 38.22
CA LEU A 342 -2.38 14.29 38.83
C LEU A 342 -2.04 15.01 40.16
N GLU A 343 -0.75 15.14 40.50
CA GLU A 343 -0.22 15.72 41.74
C GLU A 343 0.72 16.91 41.46
N TYR A 344 0.55 17.60 40.33
CA TYR A 344 1.43 18.69 39.89
C TYR A 344 1.51 19.88 40.88
N GLU A 345 0.57 19.99 41.82
CA GLU A 345 0.56 21.04 42.84
C GLU A 345 1.61 20.84 43.96
N GLN A 346 2.22 19.65 44.06
CA GLN A 346 3.26 19.37 45.05
C GLN A 346 4.50 20.25 44.81
N PRO A 347 5.17 20.78 45.86
CA PRO A 347 6.34 21.66 45.70
C PRO A 347 7.48 21.07 44.86
N SER A 348 7.76 19.77 45.00
CA SER A 348 8.76 19.07 44.19
C SER A 348 8.41 19.08 42.70
N HIS A 349 7.14 18.82 42.35
CA HIS A 349 6.67 18.84 40.97
C HIS A 349 6.68 20.25 40.38
N LYS A 350 6.33 21.28 41.17
CA LYS A 350 6.43 22.68 40.72
C LYS A 350 7.86 23.06 40.34
N ASN A 351 8.85 22.67 41.14
CA ASN A 351 10.27 22.90 40.80
C ASN A 351 10.68 22.15 39.53
N SER A 352 10.33 20.87 39.41
CA SER A 352 10.60 20.10 38.18
C SER A 352 9.96 20.73 36.94
N ILE A 353 8.74 21.25 37.04
CA ILE A 353 8.06 21.94 35.94
C ILE A 353 8.83 23.19 35.49
N LEU A 354 9.33 23.99 36.44
CA LEU A 354 10.12 25.18 36.13
C LEU A 354 11.47 24.82 35.48
N GLU A 355 12.16 23.79 35.98
CA GLU A 355 13.40 23.27 35.38
C GLU A 355 13.16 22.74 33.95
N ILE A 356 12.03 22.06 33.71
CA ILE A 356 11.67 21.59 32.37
C ILE A 356 11.37 22.77 31.44
N LEU A 357 10.69 23.82 31.92
CA LEU A 357 10.46 25.03 31.13
C LEU A 357 11.77 25.72 30.74
N GLU A 358 12.75 25.79 31.66
CA GLU A 358 14.08 26.32 31.35
C GLU A 358 14.75 25.51 30.24
N LYS A 359 14.72 24.17 30.34
CA LYS A 359 15.24 23.27 29.27
C LYS A 359 14.52 23.44 27.94
N ILE A 360 13.20 23.68 27.94
CA ILE A 360 12.45 24.01 26.72
C ILE A 360 13.00 25.31 26.11
N ASN A 361 13.22 26.35 26.91
CA ASN A 361 13.75 27.62 26.40
C ASN A 361 15.20 27.50 25.89
N GLU A 362 16.05 26.73 26.58
CA GLU A 362 17.41 26.42 26.13
C GLU A 362 17.40 25.67 24.80
N GLU A 363 16.54 24.66 24.67
CA GLU A 363 16.38 23.91 23.41
C GLU A 363 15.90 24.83 22.28
N LEU A 364 14.87 25.65 22.52
CA LEU A 364 14.36 26.61 21.53
C LEU A 364 15.41 27.64 21.10
N ALA A 365 16.38 27.98 21.96
CA ALA A 365 17.47 28.88 21.59
C ALA A 365 18.37 28.29 20.48
N PHE A 366 18.57 26.96 20.44
CA PHE A 366 19.28 26.32 19.32
C PHE A 366 18.50 26.45 18.01
N TRP A 367 17.17 26.23 18.04
CA TRP A 367 16.31 26.35 16.87
C TRP A 367 16.19 27.80 16.36
N GLU A 368 16.10 28.78 17.27
CA GLU A 368 16.19 30.21 16.94
C GLU A 368 17.54 30.52 16.26
N MET A 369 18.65 30.03 16.82
CA MET A 369 19.98 30.20 16.23
C MET A 369 20.07 29.60 14.82
N TYR A 370 19.50 28.42 14.56
CA TYR A 370 19.51 27.81 13.23
C TYR A 370 18.80 28.69 12.19
N LEU A 371 17.70 29.34 12.57
CA LEU A 371 16.95 30.25 11.69
C LEU A 371 17.63 31.61 11.47
N THR A 372 18.68 31.95 12.23
CA THR A 372 19.51 33.14 11.89
C THR A 372 20.31 32.95 10.61
N LYS A 373 20.57 31.70 10.21
CA LYS A 373 21.38 31.33 9.04
C LYS A 373 20.54 30.85 7.86
N ASN A 374 19.29 30.44 8.11
CA ASN A 374 18.47 29.71 7.17
C ASN A 374 17.05 30.27 7.13
N THR A 375 16.38 30.15 5.99
CA THR A 375 14.95 30.49 5.85
C THR A 375 14.04 29.42 6.46
N PHE A 376 14.41 28.16 6.30
CA PHE A 376 13.75 26.97 6.85
C PHE A 376 14.64 26.32 7.91
N ILE A 377 14.15 25.33 8.64
CA ILE A 377 14.82 24.90 9.88
C ILE A 377 16.22 24.30 9.65
N ALA A 378 16.48 23.78 8.45
CA ALA A 378 17.77 23.20 8.08
C ALA A 378 18.54 23.98 7.00
N CYS A 379 17.84 24.65 6.07
CA CYS A 379 18.46 25.34 4.94
C CYS A 379 17.53 26.40 4.32
N ASP A 380 17.84 26.87 3.12
CA ASP A 380 17.06 27.84 2.33
C ASP A 380 15.81 27.24 1.65
N GLN A 381 15.56 25.94 1.81
CA GLN A 381 14.43 25.23 1.24
C GLN A 381 13.66 24.44 2.30
N PHE A 382 12.35 24.30 2.11
CA PHE A 382 11.52 23.37 2.89
C PHE A 382 11.92 21.91 2.61
N THR A 383 12.13 21.13 3.67
CA THR A 383 12.73 19.78 3.67
C THR A 383 12.07 18.86 4.69
N LEU A 384 12.54 17.60 4.79
CA LEU A 384 12.12 16.65 5.83
C LEU A 384 12.30 17.20 7.25
N ALA A 385 13.30 18.07 7.47
CA ALA A 385 13.54 18.68 8.77
C ALA A 385 12.38 19.55 9.22
N ASP A 386 11.74 20.28 8.30
CA ASP A 386 10.58 21.12 8.59
C ASP A 386 9.35 20.25 8.89
N CYS A 387 9.16 19.14 8.16
CA CYS A 387 8.14 18.13 8.47
C CYS A 387 8.34 17.51 9.87
N ALA A 388 9.59 17.35 10.30
CA ALA A 388 9.92 16.79 11.61
C ALA A 388 9.73 17.80 12.76
N PHE A 389 10.14 19.05 12.56
CA PHE A 389 10.17 20.08 13.62
C PHE A 389 8.87 20.87 13.76
N TYR A 390 8.24 21.31 12.66
CA TYR A 390 7.06 22.19 12.72
C TYR A 390 5.90 21.61 13.56
N PRO A 391 5.53 20.32 13.43
CA PRO A 391 4.47 19.75 14.27
C PRO A 391 4.77 19.81 15.76
N VAL A 392 6.04 19.73 16.16
CA VAL A 392 6.46 19.83 17.55
C VAL A 392 6.16 21.23 18.08
N ILE A 393 6.75 22.25 17.47
CA ILE A 393 6.61 23.63 17.94
C ILE A 393 5.15 24.12 17.83
N ALA A 394 4.43 23.76 16.77
CA ALA A 394 3.02 24.11 16.61
C ALA A 394 2.14 23.47 17.70
N SER A 395 2.44 22.23 18.11
CA SER A 395 1.71 21.56 19.19
C SER A 395 1.95 22.22 20.54
N LEU A 396 3.19 22.62 20.83
CA LEU A 396 3.52 23.32 22.07
C LEU A 396 2.84 24.70 22.13
N ILE A 397 2.85 25.46 21.02
CA ILE A 397 2.15 26.75 20.92
C ILE A 397 0.63 26.58 21.10
N HIS A 398 0.03 25.58 20.45
CA HIS A 398 -1.39 25.27 20.64
C HIS A 398 -1.71 24.97 22.12
N ARG A 399 -0.79 24.32 22.82
CA ARG A 399 -0.88 24.05 24.26
C ARG A 399 -0.43 25.21 25.15
N GLY A 400 -0.17 26.39 24.58
CA GLY A 400 0.05 27.65 25.27
C GLY A 400 1.49 28.11 25.46
N LEU A 401 2.47 27.46 24.83
CA LEU A 401 3.85 27.92 24.86
C LEU A 401 3.95 29.33 24.27
N ASP A 402 4.53 30.26 25.04
CA ASP A 402 4.88 31.58 24.54
C ASP A 402 6.27 31.55 23.88
N ILE A 403 6.33 31.95 22.61
CA ILE A 403 7.57 32.06 21.82
C ILE A 403 7.89 33.51 21.44
N ASN A 404 7.25 34.51 22.05
CA ASN A 404 7.40 35.92 21.68
C ASN A 404 8.85 36.42 21.78
N ILE A 405 9.67 35.83 22.64
CA ILE A 405 11.10 36.15 22.77
C ILE A 405 11.95 35.60 21.60
N PHE A 406 11.43 34.63 20.84
CA PHE A 406 12.10 33.97 19.72
C PHE A 406 11.56 34.49 18.39
N SER A 407 12.11 35.62 17.95
CA SER A 407 11.64 36.35 16.77
C SER A 407 11.67 35.52 15.48
N ARG A 408 12.74 34.74 15.25
CA ARG A 408 12.90 33.92 14.04
C ARG A 408 12.00 32.71 14.07
N LEU A 409 11.84 32.05 15.21
CA LEU A 409 10.87 30.97 15.36
C LEU A 409 9.45 31.46 15.10
N LYS A 410 9.09 32.66 15.57
CA LYS A 410 7.79 33.26 15.30
C LYS A 410 7.59 33.54 13.81
N GLU A 411 8.59 34.09 13.13
CA GLU A 411 8.56 34.28 11.67
C GLU A 411 8.42 32.94 10.93
N TYR A 412 9.21 31.94 11.30
CA TYR A 412 9.17 30.59 10.74
C TYR A 412 7.80 29.94 10.91
N VAL A 413 7.25 29.90 12.12
CA VAL A 413 5.92 29.31 12.39
C VAL A 413 4.84 30.02 11.57
N ASN A 414 4.89 31.36 11.49
CA ASN A 414 3.96 32.14 10.69
C ASN A 414 4.07 31.89 9.19
N MET A 415 5.27 31.54 8.69
CA MET A 415 5.47 31.15 7.31
C MET A 415 4.96 29.73 7.05
N ILE A 416 5.33 28.75 7.88
CA ILE A 416 4.97 27.35 7.65
C ILE A 416 3.48 27.12 7.80
N LYS A 417 2.79 27.77 8.74
CA LYS A 417 1.32 27.64 8.90
C LYS A 417 0.53 27.99 7.64
N MET A 418 1.10 28.80 6.75
CA MET A 418 0.47 29.22 5.48
C MET A 418 0.75 28.23 4.33
N LYS A 419 1.63 27.24 4.51
CA LYS A 419 1.90 26.23 3.47
C LYS A 419 0.71 25.28 3.31
N PRO A 420 0.37 24.86 2.07
CA PRO A 420 -0.69 23.89 1.83
C PRO A 420 -0.54 22.61 2.65
N ALA A 421 0.68 22.07 2.76
CA ALA A 421 0.94 20.87 3.55
C ALA A 421 0.61 21.06 5.04
N ALA A 422 0.90 22.23 5.62
CA ALA A 422 0.58 22.53 7.02
C ALA A 422 -0.92 22.74 7.22
N ILE A 423 -1.60 23.41 6.28
CA ILE A 423 -3.05 23.62 6.31
C ILE A 423 -3.80 22.28 6.21
N ASN A 424 -3.43 21.43 5.25
CA ASN A 424 -4.11 20.16 4.98
C ASN A 424 -3.84 19.08 6.04
N SER A 425 -2.71 19.18 6.76
CA SER A 425 -2.36 18.28 7.87
C SER A 425 -2.75 18.82 9.24
N HIS A 426 -3.30 20.03 9.33
CA HIS A 426 -3.67 20.63 10.60
C HIS A 426 -4.68 19.75 11.35
N PRO A 427 -4.49 19.49 12.65
CA PRO A 427 -5.44 18.71 13.42
C PRO A 427 -6.86 19.28 13.33
N SER A 428 -7.82 18.43 12.96
CA SER A 428 -9.19 18.88 12.61
C SER A 428 -9.98 19.47 13.78
N ASP A 429 -9.62 19.06 15.00
CA ASP A 429 -10.34 19.39 16.23
C ASP A 429 -9.59 20.48 17.02
N TRP A 430 -8.69 21.22 16.39
CA TRP A 430 -8.01 22.36 16.97
C TRP A 430 -8.64 23.64 16.43
N THR A 431 -9.43 24.28 17.28
CA THR A 431 -10.02 25.60 17.03
C THR A 431 -9.31 26.66 17.87
N ASP A 432 -9.35 27.92 17.43
CA ASP A 432 -8.86 29.07 18.22
C ASP A 432 -9.61 29.26 19.56
N LYS A 433 -10.66 28.47 19.80
CA LYS A 433 -11.54 28.52 20.98
C LYS A 433 -11.40 27.30 21.89
N ASP A 434 -10.51 26.34 21.59
CA ASP A 434 -10.48 25.07 22.32
C ASP A 434 -10.01 25.23 23.78
N GLU A 435 -10.92 24.87 24.69
CA GLU A 435 -10.76 24.84 26.14
C GLU A 435 -10.08 23.55 26.66
N LYS A 436 -9.40 22.79 25.79
CA LYS A 436 -8.57 21.65 26.26
C LYS A 436 -7.41 22.18 27.12
N ILE A 437 -7.00 21.38 28.10
CA ILE A 437 -6.01 21.75 29.12
C ILE A 437 -4.73 22.28 28.46
N ASN A 438 -4.59 23.60 28.46
CA ASN A 438 -3.40 24.32 28.05
C ASN A 438 -2.31 24.05 29.08
N ILE A 439 -1.39 23.14 28.76
CA ILE A 439 -0.36 22.68 29.71
C ILE A 439 0.47 23.86 30.23
N PHE A 440 0.74 24.85 29.36
CA PHE A 440 1.51 26.03 29.72
C PHE A 440 0.71 27.04 30.54
N LYS A 441 -0.62 26.95 30.60
CA LYS A 441 -1.44 27.72 31.55
C LYS A 441 -1.18 27.26 32.98
N VAL A 442 -1.00 25.95 33.20
CA VAL A 442 -0.57 25.41 34.51
C VAL A 442 0.82 25.93 34.86
N VAL A 443 1.76 25.88 33.90
CA VAL A 443 3.11 26.41 34.07
C VAL A 443 3.09 27.91 34.42
N ASN A 444 2.33 28.72 33.69
CA ASN A 444 2.20 30.15 33.92
C ASN A 444 1.58 30.46 35.28
N GLN A 445 0.61 29.67 35.74
CA GLN A 445 0.05 29.84 37.08
C GLN A 445 1.10 29.54 38.16
N ILE A 446 1.91 28.49 37.98
CA ILE A 446 3.02 28.18 38.91
C ILE A 446 4.02 29.34 38.97
N ILE A 447 4.36 29.95 37.83
CA ILE A 447 5.26 31.13 37.79
C ILE A 447 4.66 32.30 38.58
N ILE A 448 3.38 32.61 38.37
CA ILE A 448 2.67 33.69 39.07
C ILE A 448 2.66 33.44 40.58
N ASP A 449 2.34 32.22 41.01
CA ASP A 449 2.30 31.84 42.43
C ASP A 449 3.68 31.95 43.10
N CYS A 450 4.75 31.58 42.40
CA CYS A 450 6.13 31.69 42.88
C CYS A 450 6.56 33.16 43.01
N ASN A 451 6.25 34.00 42.02
CA ASN A 451 6.58 35.42 42.05
C ASN A 451 5.82 36.18 43.15
N ASN A 452 4.55 35.83 43.39
CA ASN A 452 3.74 36.45 44.44
C ASN A 452 4.17 36.05 45.87
N LYS A 453 4.92 34.95 46.04
CA LYS A 453 5.48 34.53 47.33
C LYS A 453 6.86 35.14 47.62
N ALA A 454 7.51 35.72 46.61
CA ALA A 454 8.83 36.35 46.72
C ALA A 454 8.77 37.86 47.01
N VAL A 455 7.57 38.45 46.93
CA VAL A 455 7.22 39.83 47.33
C VAL A 455 6.61 39.79 48.72
#